data_AF-A0A5C0DTN3-F1
#
_entry.id   AF-A0A5C0DTN3-F1
#
_cell.length_a   1.000
_cell.length_b   1.000
_cell.length_c   1.000
_cell.angle_alpha   90.00
_cell.angle_beta   90.00
_cell.angle_gamma   90.00
#
_symmetry.space_group_name_H-M   'P 1'
#
loop_
_entity.id
_entity.type
_entity.pdbx_description
1 polymer ?
#
loop_
_entity_poly.entity_id
_entity_poly.type
_entity_poly.pdbx_seq_one_letter_code
_entity_poly.pdbx_strand_id
1 'polypeptide(L)'
;MKFKLTLSAIALALLPCLPAKADFFTAVVTNKGWWEVDTDSIEHLDNGTARFISRQIKNSQIGNVTANLIDCWNPRVMYLAFYNIDAQMWRDNPDLKWYPIKKNGHGEGIQAFVCSTPGR
;
A
#
# COMPACT_ATOMS: atom_id res chain seq x y z
N MET A 1 13.21 -39.63 -46.18
CA MET A 1 12.92 -39.48 -44.73
C MET A 1 13.66 -38.26 -44.22
N LYS A 2 12.96 -37.25 -43.69
CA LYS A 2 13.56 -36.04 -43.10
C LYS A 2 13.25 -36.04 -41.60
N PHE A 3 14.28 -36.15 -40.77
CA PHE A 3 14.18 -35.96 -39.32
C PHE A 3 13.86 -34.50 -39.05
N LYS A 4 12.67 -34.22 -38.50
CA LYS A 4 12.37 -32.92 -37.88
C LYS A 4 12.67 -33.07 -36.39
N LEU A 5 13.75 -32.42 -35.97
CA LEU A 5 14.12 -32.22 -34.57
C LEU A 5 12.94 -31.60 -33.82
N THR A 6 12.46 -32.31 -32.80
CA THR A 6 11.53 -31.80 -31.79
C THR A 6 12.26 -30.72 -31.00
N LEU A 7 11.74 -29.50 -31.06
CA LEU A 7 12.25 -28.33 -30.34
C LEU A 7 11.85 -28.44 -28.85
N SER A 8 12.36 -29.45 -28.16
CA SER A 8 12.43 -29.45 -26.69
C SER A 8 13.74 -28.79 -26.30
N ALA A 9 13.66 -27.87 -25.33
CA ALA A 9 14.71 -26.99 -24.84
C ALA A 9 14.88 -25.71 -25.68
N ILE A 10 14.13 -24.67 -25.30
CA ILE A 10 14.62 -23.39 -24.74
C ILE A 10 13.37 -22.51 -24.61
N ALA A 11 12.69 -22.59 -23.48
CA ALA A 11 11.76 -21.54 -23.05
C ALA A 11 11.79 -21.38 -21.51
N LEU A 12 12.91 -21.76 -20.88
CA LEU A 12 13.19 -21.44 -19.48
C LEU A 12 13.92 -20.08 -19.33
N ALA A 13 13.87 -19.25 -20.37
CA ALA A 13 14.53 -17.94 -20.44
C ALA A 13 13.57 -16.80 -20.84
N LEU A 14 12.25 -17.06 -20.83
CA LEU A 14 11.21 -16.04 -21.01
C LEU A 14 10.29 -16.01 -19.80
N LEU A 15 10.87 -16.08 -18.59
CA LEU A 15 10.26 -15.29 -17.52
C LEU A 15 10.32 -13.85 -18.05
N PRO A 16 9.17 -13.18 -18.31
CA PRO A 16 9.22 -11.76 -18.54
C PRO A 16 10.01 -11.20 -17.37
N CYS A 17 11.07 -10.46 -17.68
CA CYS A 17 11.73 -9.60 -16.71
C CYS A 17 10.59 -8.78 -16.10
N LEU A 18 10.14 -9.18 -14.90
CA LEU A 18 9.08 -8.47 -14.19
C LEU A 18 9.58 -7.04 -14.10
N PRO A 19 8.88 -6.04 -14.66
CA PRO A 19 9.30 -4.67 -14.45
C PRO A 19 9.34 -4.43 -12.93
N ALA A 20 10.51 -4.06 -12.44
CA ALA A 20 10.72 -3.74 -11.05
C ALA A 20 10.00 -2.43 -10.70
N LYS A 21 8.93 -2.50 -9.91
CA LYS A 21 8.62 -1.52 -8.85
C LYS A 21 7.46 -2.10 -8.02
N ALA A 22 7.70 -2.41 -6.75
CA ALA A 22 6.58 -2.55 -5.83
C ALA A 22 6.06 -1.13 -5.58
N ASP A 23 4.86 -0.80 -6.08
CA ASP A 23 4.24 0.52 -5.85
C ASP A 23 4.06 0.82 -4.35
N PHE A 24 3.99 -0.26 -3.56
CA PHE A 24 3.88 -0.23 -2.11
C PHE A 24 5.25 -0.39 -1.43
N PHE A 25 5.59 0.57 -0.58
CA PHE A 25 6.77 0.55 0.29
C PHE A 25 6.39 0.27 1.74
N THR A 26 7.18 -0.53 2.44
CA THR A 26 6.97 -0.81 3.86
C THR A 26 7.16 0.45 4.70
N ALA A 27 6.08 0.96 5.27
CA ALA A 27 6.08 2.13 6.15
C ALA A 27 6.38 1.74 7.61
N VAL A 28 5.87 0.61 8.08
CA VAL A 28 6.07 0.15 9.47
C VAL A 28 5.93 -1.37 9.59
N VAL A 29 6.78 -1.98 10.41
CA VAL A 29 6.75 -3.40 10.76
C VAL A 29 6.43 -3.56 12.25
N THR A 30 5.53 -4.49 12.58
CA THR A 30 5.16 -4.81 13.97
C THR A 30 5.13 -6.32 14.18
N ASN A 31 4.98 -6.76 15.43
CA ASN A 31 4.75 -8.18 15.75
C ASN A 31 3.42 -8.74 15.21
N LYS A 32 2.51 -7.90 14.72
CA LYS A 32 1.19 -8.30 14.17
C LYS A 32 1.14 -8.31 12.65
N GLY A 33 2.23 -7.96 11.98
CA GLY A 33 2.29 -7.73 10.54
C GLY A 33 2.95 -6.40 10.21
N TRP A 34 2.93 -6.03 8.94
CA TRP A 34 3.49 -4.75 8.46
C TRP A 34 2.48 -4.00 7.61
N TRP A 35 2.69 -2.69 7.50
CA TRP A 35 1.89 -1.81 6.68
C TRP A 35 2.76 -1.25 5.57
N GLU A 36 2.19 -1.22 4.39
CA GLU A 36 2.82 -0.67 3.21
C GLU A 36 1.98 0.50 2.69
N VAL A 37 2.64 1.49 2.13
CA VAL A 37 2.04 2.69 1.55
C VAL A 37 2.38 2.72 0.07
N ASP A 38 1.37 2.94 -0.77
CA ASP A 38 1.60 3.25 -2.18
C ASP A 38 2.18 4.65 -2.27
N THR A 39 3.49 4.76 -2.55
CA THR A 39 4.19 6.05 -2.52
C THR A 39 3.73 6.97 -3.64
N ASP A 40 3.28 6.41 -4.76
CA ASP A 40 2.83 7.20 -5.91
C ASP A 40 1.42 7.78 -5.68
N SER A 41 0.70 7.28 -4.66
CA SER A 41 -0.60 7.79 -4.21
C SER A 41 -0.51 8.92 -3.17
N ILE A 42 0.68 9.26 -2.69
CA ILE A 42 0.86 10.30 -1.67
C ILE A 42 0.65 11.69 -2.30
N GLU A 43 -0.35 12.41 -1.79
CA GLU A 43 -0.69 13.79 -2.17
C GLU A 43 -0.72 14.65 -0.90
N HIS A 44 0.13 15.67 -0.83
CA HIS A 44 0.12 16.62 0.30
C HIS A 44 -0.85 17.76 0.00
N LEU A 45 -1.71 18.07 0.96
CA LEU A 45 -2.73 19.09 0.84
C LEU A 45 -2.32 20.37 1.60
N ASP A 46 -2.78 21.53 1.13
CA ASP A 46 -2.45 22.85 1.71
C ASP A 46 -2.80 23.01 3.20
N ASN A 47 -3.69 22.17 3.72
CA ASN A 47 -4.11 22.18 5.12
C ASN A 47 -3.18 21.36 6.05
N GLY A 48 -2.02 20.91 5.56
CA GLY A 48 -1.06 20.12 6.34
C GLY A 48 -1.46 18.65 6.53
N THR A 49 -2.36 18.15 5.69
CA THR A 49 -2.73 16.72 5.67
C THR A 49 -2.23 16.07 4.39
N ALA A 50 -2.08 14.74 4.38
CA ALA A 50 -1.70 13.98 3.21
C ALA A 50 -2.69 12.86 2.93
N ARG A 51 -3.08 12.69 1.66
CA ARG A 51 -3.85 11.55 1.17
C ARG A 51 -2.92 10.47 0.69
N PHE A 52 -3.27 9.20 0.91
CA PHE A 52 -2.49 8.06 0.46
C PHE A 52 -3.30 6.76 0.54
N ILE A 53 -2.89 5.78 -0.25
CA ILE A 53 -3.35 4.41 -0.17
C ILE A 53 -2.35 3.60 0.67
N SER A 54 -2.88 2.78 1.56
CA SER A 54 -2.09 1.84 2.35
C SER A 54 -2.69 0.45 2.34
N ARG A 55 -1.86 -0.55 2.59
CA ARG A 55 -2.33 -1.91 2.84
C ARG A 55 -1.65 -2.53 4.06
N GLN A 56 -2.38 -3.39 4.74
CA GLN A 56 -1.84 -4.24 5.81
C GLN A 56 -1.49 -5.61 5.24
N ILE A 57 -0.29 -6.10 5.53
CA ILE A 57 0.09 -7.48 5.27
C ILE A 57 0.17 -8.25 6.59
N LYS A 58 -0.53 -9.38 6.66
CA LYS A 58 -0.56 -10.28 7.82
C LYS A 58 -0.53 -11.71 7.34
N ASN A 59 0.30 -12.56 7.95
CA ASN A 59 0.45 -13.97 7.56
C ASN A 59 0.73 -14.15 6.06
N SER A 60 1.55 -13.27 5.47
CA SER A 60 1.89 -13.25 4.04
C SER A 60 0.70 -13.02 3.09
N GLN A 61 -0.42 -12.49 3.60
CA GLN A 61 -1.59 -12.13 2.81
C GLN A 61 -1.94 -10.65 2.99
N ILE A 62 -2.45 -10.03 1.92
CA ILE A 62 -3.01 -8.68 2.00
C ILE A 62 -4.30 -8.78 2.80
N GLY A 63 -4.32 -8.13 3.98
CA GLY A 63 -5.49 -8.10 4.84
C GLY A 63 -6.50 -7.06 4.37
N ASN A 64 -6.10 -5.79 4.39
CA ASN A 64 -6.96 -4.66 4.03
C ASN A 64 -6.17 -3.67 3.18
N VAL A 65 -6.84 -3.06 2.19
CA VAL A 65 -6.34 -1.89 1.46
C VAL A 65 -7.28 -0.72 1.75
N THR A 66 -6.72 0.43 2.11
CA THR A 66 -7.48 1.61 2.54
C THR A 66 -6.96 2.86 1.85
N ALA A 67 -7.87 3.75 1.48
CA ALA A 67 -7.57 5.13 1.16
C ALA A 67 -7.71 5.96 2.44
N ASN A 68 -6.70 6.77 2.76
CA ASN A 68 -6.59 7.45 4.04
C ASN A 68 -6.28 8.93 3.84
N LEU A 69 -6.57 9.71 4.87
CA LEU A 69 -6.09 11.06 5.07
C LEU A 69 -5.37 11.10 6.42
N ILE A 70 -4.14 11.60 6.47
CA ILE A 70 -3.38 11.72 7.71
C ILE A 70 -2.98 13.17 7.94
N ASP A 71 -3.04 13.63 9.18
CA ASP A 71 -2.61 14.97 9.55
C ASP A 71 -1.11 14.94 9.86
N CYS A 72 -0.31 15.80 9.24
CA CYS A 72 1.15 15.79 9.43
C CYS A 72 1.62 16.61 10.64
N TRP A 73 0.72 17.31 11.32
CA TRP A 73 1.01 18.10 12.51
C TRP A 73 0.38 17.51 13.78
N ASN A 74 -0.77 16.88 13.64
CA ASN A 74 -1.49 16.27 14.75
C ASN A 74 -1.54 14.75 14.58
N PRO A 75 -1.34 13.94 15.64
CA PRO A 75 -1.37 12.48 15.55
C PRO A 75 -2.81 11.96 15.37
N ARG A 76 -3.34 12.09 14.15
CA ARG A 76 -4.69 11.63 13.78
C ARG A 76 -4.76 11.20 12.32
N VAL A 77 -5.62 10.23 12.04
CA VAL A 77 -5.87 9.67 10.71
C VAL A 77 -7.37 9.54 10.47
N MET A 78 -7.80 9.68 9.22
CA MET A 78 -9.16 9.44 8.76
C MET A 78 -9.12 8.38 7.66
N TYR A 79 -10.01 7.39 7.74
CA TYR A 79 -10.18 6.37 6.71
C TYR A 79 -11.26 6.86 5.74
N LEU A 80 -10.90 7.04 4.47
CA LEU A 80 -11.79 7.59 3.45
C LEU A 80 -12.60 6.50 2.77
N ALA A 81 -11.93 5.42 2.38
CA ALA A 81 -12.55 4.28 1.70
C ALA A 81 -11.77 3.00 1.98
N PHE A 82 -12.46 1.87 1.84
CA PHE A 82 -11.91 0.53 1.98
C PHE A 82 -12.06 -0.20 0.65
N TYR A 83 -11.01 -0.88 0.20
CA TYR A 83 -11.10 -1.72 -0.99
C TYR A 83 -11.63 -3.10 -0.59
N ASN A 84 -12.74 -3.51 -1.19
CA ASN A 84 -13.24 -4.87 -1.07
C ASN A 84 -12.52 -5.75 -2.10
N ILE A 85 -11.67 -6.65 -1.62
CA ILE A 85 -10.88 -7.55 -2.48
C ILE A 85 -11.80 -8.53 -3.24
N ASP A 86 -12.84 -9.06 -2.58
CA ASP A 86 -13.75 -10.06 -3.16
C ASP A 86 -14.60 -9.46 -4.28
N ALA A 87 -15.14 -8.25 -4.05
CA ALA A 87 -15.97 -7.53 -5.01
C ALA A 87 -15.15 -6.67 -5.99
N GLN A 88 -13.82 -6.61 -5.81
CA GLN A 88 -12.89 -5.78 -6.59
C GLN A 88 -13.34 -4.32 -6.74
N MET A 89 -13.83 -3.71 -5.67
CA MET A 89 -14.37 -2.36 -5.71
C MET A 89 -14.05 -1.57 -4.44
N TRP A 90 -13.97 -0.24 -4.59
CA TRP A 90 -13.91 0.67 -3.46
C TRP A 90 -15.28 0.86 -2.82
N ARG A 91 -15.28 0.91 -1.49
CA ARG A 91 -16.45 1.27 -0.68
C ARG A 91 -16.08 2.44 0.21
N ASP A 92 -16.83 3.52 0.07
CA ASP A 92 -16.66 4.70 0.93
C ASP A 92 -16.89 4.35 2.40
N ASN A 93 -16.12 5.00 3.28
CA ASN A 93 -16.35 4.93 4.71
C ASN A 93 -17.57 5.80 5.07
N PRO A 94 -18.68 5.22 5.58
CA PRO A 94 -19.86 6.00 5.96
C PRO A 94 -19.63 6.88 7.21
N ASP A 95 -18.56 6.65 7.97
CA ASP A 95 -18.25 7.33 9.23
C ASP A 95 -16.92 8.09 9.10
N LEU A 96 -16.91 9.14 8.27
CA LEU A 96 -15.75 10.02 8.06
C LEU A 96 -15.49 10.86 9.31
N LYS A 97 -14.50 10.42 10.10
CA LYS A 97 -14.01 11.16 11.27
C LYS A 97 -12.53 10.94 11.51
N TRP A 98 -11.95 11.83 12.32
CA TRP A 98 -10.57 11.70 12.77
C TRP A 98 -10.46 10.69 13.91
N TYR A 99 -9.55 9.73 13.75
CA TYR A 99 -9.16 8.78 14.78
C TYR A 99 -7.78 9.17 15.33
N PRO A 100 -7.61 9.20 16.66
CA PRO A 100 -6.30 9.50 17.25
C PRO A 100 -5.31 8.38 16.94
N ILE A 101 -4.09 8.76 16.54
CA ILE A 101 -2.96 7.87 16.39
C ILE A 101 -2.37 7.62 17.78
N LYS A 102 -2.28 6.34 18.16
CA LYS A 102 -1.64 5.95 19.43
C LYS A 102 -0.14 6.12 19.33
N LYS A 103 0.46 6.75 20.36
CA LYS A 103 1.90 6.78 20.55
C LYS A 103 2.48 5.36 20.61
N ASN A 104 3.62 5.15 19.97
CA ASN A 104 4.28 3.87 19.72
C ASN A 104 3.41 2.87 18.94
N GLY A 105 2.37 3.34 18.25
CA GLY A 105 1.51 2.53 17.40
C GLY A 105 1.96 2.52 15.94
N HIS A 106 1.46 1.57 15.15
CA HIS A 106 1.74 1.51 13.71
C HIS A 106 1.34 2.81 12.98
N GLY A 107 0.27 3.48 13.42
CA GLY A 107 -0.17 4.75 12.85
C GLY A 107 0.88 5.86 12.96
N GLU A 108 1.72 5.86 14.00
CA GLU A 108 2.81 6.84 14.15
C GLU A 108 3.91 6.60 13.12
N GLY A 109 4.26 5.32 12.89
CA GLY A 109 5.21 4.96 11.83
C GLY A 109 4.69 5.32 10.43
N ILE A 110 3.41 5.06 10.17
CA ILE A 110 2.77 5.46 8.90
C ILE A 110 2.76 6.98 8.75
N GLN A 111 2.42 7.73 9.81
CA GLN A 111 2.45 9.19 9.81
C GLN A 111 3.84 9.72 9.48
N ALA A 112 4.87 9.23 10.19
CA ALA A 112 6.25 9.63 9.96
C ALA A 112 6.69 9.33 8.52
N PHE A 113 6.35 8.13 8.00
CA PHE A 113 6.69 7.74 6.63
C PHE A 113 6.00 8.64 5.59
N VAL A 114 4.67 8.78 5.65
CA VAL A 114 3.90 9.57 4.67
C VAL A 114 4.31 11.04 4.71
N CYS A 115 4.41 11.62 5.91
CA CYS A 115 4.70 13.05 6.07
C CYS A 115 6.16 13.42 5.76
N SER A 116 7.08 12.46 5.72
CA SER A 116 8.48 12.69 5.29
C SER A 116 8.73 12.31 3.83
N THR A 117 7.80 11.60 3.18
CA THR A 117 7.94 11.22 1.78
C THR A 117 7.48 12.38 0.88
N PRO A 118 8.32 12.85 -0.07
CA PRO A 118 7.89 13.82 -1.07
C PRO A 118 6.70 13.24 -1.85
N GLY A 119 5.54 13.88 -1.73
CA GLY A 119 4.36 13.56 -2.52
C GLY A 119 4.19 14.51 -3.70
N ARG A 120 3.08 14.33 -4.43
CA ARG A 120 2.58 15.35 -5.35
C ARG A 120 1.99 16.53 -4.59
#